data_AF-A0A8T4N472-F1
#
_entry.id   AF-A0A8T4N472-F1
#
_cell.length_a   1.000
_cell.length_b   1.000
_cell.length_c   1.000
_cell.angle_alpha   90.00
_cell.angle_beta   90.00
_cell.angle_gamma   90.00
#
_symmetry.space_group_name_H-M   'P 1'
#
loop_
_entity.id
_entity.type
_entity.pdbx_description
1 polymer ?
#
loop_
_entity_poly.entity_id
_entity_poly.type
_entity_poly.pdbx_seq_one_letter_code
_entity_poly.pdbx_strand_id
1 'polypeptide(L)'
;MINRKNKKGISIMISYILLISIAVVMSLIVYQFLKVNIPREGMQKCPEGTSLMLTQIECSGNQLIFKLKNNGRFDIDGYFIRATIEPNQETATFDLVNIVQPQNPGYVSFGGGLLKPGRESAEKEINMALVVDETGAPQTIHSIEIIPAKVQIDEKRVERIVSCDEGKIKEEITCATI
;
A
#
# COMPACT_ATOMS: atom_id res chain seq x y z
N MET A 1 7.00 -70.23 -16.41
CA MET A 1 7.48 -69.58 -15.16
C MET A 1 8.13 -68.24 -15.52
N ILE A 2 7.53 -67.10 -15.19
CA ILE A 2 8.11 -65.76 -15.44
C ILE A 2 8.58 -65.18 -14.11
N ASN A 3 9.89 -64.94 -14.01
CA ASN A 3 10.66 -64.64 -12.81
C ASN A 3 10.43 -63.18 -12.33
N ARG A 4 9.78 -62.99 -11.16
CA ARG A 4 9.38 -61.68 -10.59
C ARG A 4 10.44 -61.02 -9.67
N LYS A 5 11.76 -61.22 -9.87
CA LYS A 5 12.76 -60.78 -8.87
C LYS A 5 13.55 -59.48 -9.13
N ASN A 6 13.43 -58.81 -10.28
CA ASN A 6 14.26 -57.62 -10.60
C ASN A 6 13.52 -56.34 -11.04
N LYS A 7 12.39 -55.97 -10.41
CA LYS A 7 11.66 -54.72 -10.74
C LYS A 7 11.50 -53.69 -9.60
N LYS A 8 12.01 -53.97 -8.39
CA LYS A 8 11.82 -53.08 -7.22
C LYS A 8 12.57 -51.76 -7.31
N GLY A 9 13.78 -51.73 -7.91
CA GLY A 9 14.56 -50.49 -8.07
C GLY A 9 13.98 -49.52 -9.11
N ILE A 10 13.27 -50.04 -10.10
CA ILE A 10 12.65 -49.24 -11.17
C ILE A 10 11.48 -48.42 -10.64
N SER A 11 10.73 -48.95 -9.66
CA SER A 11 9.60 -48.24 -9.05
C SER A 11 10.04 -46.97 -8.31
N ILE A 12 11.22 -47.00 -7.68
CA ILE A 12 11.76 -45.86 -6.92
C ILE A 12 12.22 -44.77 -7.89
N MET A 13 12.93 -45.15 -8.96
CA MET A 13 13.34 -44.23 -10.03
C MET A 13 12.16 -43.53 -10.69
N ILE A 14 11.08 -44.27 -11.01
CA ILE A 14 9.86 -43.69 -11.58
C ILE A 14 9.19 -42.73 -10.59
N SER A 15 9.17 -43.06 -9.31
CA SER A 15 8.59 -42.19 -8.28
C SER A 15 9.32 -40.84 -8.17
N TYR A 16 10.65 -40.83 -8.23
CA TYR A 16 11.41 -39.59 -8.19
C TYR A 16 11.17 -38.73 -9.42
N ILE A 17 11.13 -39.33 -10.61
CA ILE A 17 10.85 -38.60 -11.85
C ILE A 17 9.44 -38.00 -11.82
N LEU A 18 8.45 -38.77 -11.35
CA LEU A 18 7.08 -38.30 -11.21
C LEU A 18 6.99 -37.12 -10.21
N LEU A 19 7.67 -37.24 -9.07
CA LEU A 19 7.67 -36.20 -8.04
C LEU A 19 8.31 -34.89 -8.54
N ILE A 20 9.44 -34.99 -9.26
CA ILE A 20 10.10 -33.84 -9.86
C ILE A 20 9.21 -33.19 -10.93
N SER A 21 8.54 -33.99 -11.76
CA SER A 21 7.66 -33.47 -12.81
C SER A 21 6.49 -32.65 -12.23
N ILE A 22 5.87 -33.13 -11.15
CA ILE A 22 4.79 -32.42 -10.47
C ILE A 22 5.31 -31.11 -9.85
N ALA A 23 6.49 -31.12 -9.24
CA ALA A 23 7.10 -29.92 -8.68
C ALA A 23 7.36 -28.84 -9.74
N VAL A 24 7.83 -29.23 -10.93
CA VAL A 24 8.04 -28.30 -12.05
C VAL A 24 6.71 -27.72 -12.53
N VAL A 25 5.69 -28.56 -12.70
CA VAL A 25 4.35 -28.09 -13.11
C VAL A 25 3.75 -27.13 -12.09
N MET A 26 3.83 -27.45 -10.80
CA MET A 26 3.36 -26.57 -9.73
C MET A 26 4.09 -25.23 -9.71
N SER A 27 5.41 -25.24 -9.95
CA SER A 27 6.21 -24.01 -10.04
C SER A 27 5.74 -23.11 -11.18
N LEU A 28 5.40 -23.68 -12.34
CA LEU A 28 4.87 -22.93 -13.48
C LEU A 28 3.48 -22.34 -13.19
N ILE A 29 2.61 -23.10 -12.52
CA ILE A 29 1.28 -22.61 -12.13
C ILE A 29 1.41 -21.44 -11.16
N VAL A 30 2.26 -21.56 -10.14
CA VAL A 30 2.50 -20.47 -9.17
C VAL A 30 3.10 -19.26 -9.87
N TYR A 31 4.08 -19.44 -10.75
CA TYR A 31 4.66 -18.35 -11.54
C TYR A 31 3.59 -17.64 -12.38
N GLN A 32 2.71 -18.40 -13.04
CA GLN A 32 1.64 -17.83 -13.84
C GLN A 32 0.58 -17.13 -12.98
N PHE A 33 0.25 -17.68 -11.82
CA PHE A 33 -0.63 -17.05 -10.85
C PHE A 33 -0.06 -15.73 -10.35
N LEU A 34 1.20 -15.70 -9.92
CA LEU A 34 1.90 -14.47 -9.52
C LEU A 34 1.92 -13.46 -10.68
N LYS A 35 2.22 -13.89 -11.90
CA LYS A 35 2.28 -13.04 -13.09
C LYS A 35 0.92 -12.47 -13.53
N VAL A 36 -0.19 -13.09 -13.14
CA VAL A 36 -1.55 -12.60 -13.41
C VAL A 36 -2.03 -11.68 -12.29
N ASN A 37 -1.70 -11.99 -11.05
CA ASN A 37 -2.14 -11.20 -9.88
C ASN A 37 -1.24 -9.98 -9.62
N ILE A 38 0.02 -10.04 -10.00
CA ILE A 38 0.93 -8.90 -9.92
C ILE A 38 0.79 -8.11 -11.23
N PRO A 39 0.19 -6.91 -11.20
CA PRO A 39 0.03 -6.08 -12.39
C PRO A 39 1.40 -5.81 -13.01
N ARG A 40 1.55 -6.19 -14.29
CA ARG A 40 2.78 -5.95 -15.06
C ARG A 40 2.95 -4.46 -15.32
N GLU A 41 4.20 -4.12 -15.57
CA GLU A 41 4.88 -2.83 -15.79
C GLU A 41 4.28 -1.86 -16.84
N GLY A 42 3.00 -2.00 -17.20
CA GLY A 42 2.21 -1.00 -17.92
C GLY A 42 1.59 0.06 -16.99
N MET A 43 1.69 -0.09 -15.66
CA MET A 43 1.41 1.02 -14.76
C MET A 43 2.49 2.06 -15.00
N GLN A 44 2.10 3.23 -15.50
CA GLN A 44 3.03 4.32 -15.69
C GLN A 44 3.56 4.68 -14.30
N LYS A 45 4.82 4.36 -14.04
CA LYS A 45 5.53 4.81 -12.83
C LYS A 45 5.12 6.25 -12.56
N CYS A 46 4.81 6.56 -11.30
CA CYS A 46 4.44 7.93 -10.95
C CYS A 46 5.48 8.86 -11.56
N PRO A 47 5.04 9.89 -12.29
CA PRO A 47 5.98 10.73 -13.00
C PRO A 47 6.94 11.39 -11.99
N GLU A 48 8.22 11.30 -12.32
CA GLU A 48 9.36 11.81 -11.55
C GLU A 48 9.13 13.28 -11.18
N GLY A 49 9.14 13.61 -9.88
CA GLY A 49 8.78 14.94 -9.38
C GLY A 49 7.35 15.06 -8.88
N THR A 50 6.68 13.94 -8.57
CA THR A 50 5.50 13.95 -7.70
C THR A 50 5.96 14.12 -6.26
N SER A 51 5.54 15.20 -5.59
CA SER A 51 5.96 15.50 -4.21
C SER A 51 4.81 16.16 -3.47
N LEU A 52 4.47 15.59 -2.32
CA LEU A 52 3.61 16.23 -1.35
C LEU A 52 4.48 16.87 -0.27
N MET A 53 3.95 17.91 0.35
CA MET A 53 4.53 18.55 1.52
C MET A 53 3.44 18.65 2.60
N LEU A 54 3.78 18.24 3.81
CA LEU A 54 2.97 18.48 4.99
C LEU A 54 3.29 19.91 5.48
N THR A 55 2.30 20.81 5.47
CA THR A 55 2.52 22.19 5.92
C THR A 55 2.18 22.39 7.38
N GLN A 56 1.19 21.66 7.88
CA GLN A 56 0.72 21.77 9.25
C GLN A 56 0.16 20.43 9.71
N ILE A 57 0.39 20.11 10.97
CA ILE A 57 -0.18 18.96 11.66
C ILE A 57 -0.58 19.39 13.06
N GLU A 58 -1.82 19.10 13.41
CA GLU A 58 -2.43 19.43 14.69
C GLU A 58 -3.25 18.24 15.17
N CYS A 59 -3.14 17.95 16.46
CA CYS A 59 -3.95 16.93 17.11
C CYS A 59 -4.83 17.64 18.13
N SER A 60 -6.13 17.63 17.88
CA SER A 60 -7.12 18.28 18.73
C SER A 60 -8.09 17.24 19.25
N GLY A 61 -7.87 16.78 20.48
CA GLY A 61 -8.64 15.69 21.08
C GLY A 61 -8.52 14.40 20.28
N ASN A 62 -9.66 13.89 19.79
CA ASN A 62 -9.74 12.66 19.00
C ASN A 62 -9.68 12.90 17.48
N GLN A 63 -9.13 14.04 17.05
CA GLN A 63 -9.01 14.43 15.65
C GLN A 63 -7.55 14.75 15.29
N LEU A 64 -7.10 14.17 14.18
CA LEU A 64 -5.87 14.51 13.50
C LEU A 64 -6.22 15.45 12.34
N ILE A 65 -5.74 16.68 12.42
CA ILE A 65 -5.92 17.73 11.42
C ILE A 65 -4.57 17.95 10.77
N PHE A 66 -4.50 17.82 9.45
CA PHE A 66 -3.27 18.11 8.73
C PHE A 66 -3.54 18.76 7.39
N LYS A 67 -2.56 19.56 6.94
CA LYS A 67 -2.62 20.28 5.67
C LYS A 67 -1.58 19.73 4.72
N LEU A 68 -2.06 19.28 3.56
CA LEU A 68 -1.22 18.80 2.46
C LEU A 68 -1.13 19.85 1.37
N LYS A 69 0.08 20.01 0.82
CA LYS A 69 0.37 20.86 -0.33
C LYS A 69 1.08 20.05 -1.39
N ASN A 70 0.71 20.25 -2.65
CA ASN A 70 1.47 19.68 -3.77
C ASN A 70 2.64 20.59 -4.13
N ASN A 71 3.86 20.15 -3.78
CA ASN A 71 5.11 20.81 -4.13
C ASN A 71 5.79 20.15 -5.36
N GLY A 72 5.16 19.15 -5.94
CA GLY A 72 5.62 18.46 -7.14
C GLY A 72 5.36 19.25 -8.42
N ARG A 73 5.56 18.57 -9.55
CA ARG A 73 5.30 19.07 -10.91
C ARG A 73 4.01 18.51 -11.52
N PHE A 74 3.44 17.49 -10.88
CA PHE A 74 2.31 16.73 -11.40
C PHE A 74 1.15 16.77 -10.44
N ASP A 75 -0.05 16.73 -11.01
CA ASP A 75 -1.30 16.62 -10.27
C ASP A 75 -1.40 15.28 -9.54
N ILE A 76 -2.00 15.28 -8.35
CA ILE A 76 -2.12 14.13 -7.45
C ILE A 76 -3.61 13.86 -7.18
N ASP A 77 -4.02 12.60 -7.31
CA ASP A 77 -5.42 12.17 -7.19
C ASP A 77 -5.82 11.88 -5.74
N GLY A 78 -4.86 11.42 -4.94
CA GLY A 78 -5.08 11.06 -3.54
C GLY A 78 -3.79 10.72 -2.81
N TYR A 79 -3.93 10.06 -1.67
CA TYR A 79 -2.80 9.65 -0.84
C TYR A 79 -3.14 8.41 -0.01
N PHE A 80 -2.10 7.69 0.37
CA PHE A 80 -2.13 6.67 1.42
C PHE A 80 -1.57 7.29 2.69
N ILE A 81 -2.16 6.98 3.84
CA ILE A 81 -1.67 7.46 5.14
C ILE A 81 -1.52 6.29 6.10
N ARG A 82 -0.33 6.16 6.69
CA ARG A 82 0.01 5.13 7.66
C ARG A 82 0.59 5.78 8.91
N ALA A 83 0.40 5.14 10.05
CA ALA A 83 0.95 5.56 11.33
C ALA A 83 1.75 4.45 12.01
N THR A 84 2.58 4.84 12.97
CA THR A 84 3.23 3.95 13.94
C THR A 84 2.64 4.19 15.31
N ILE A 85 2.26 3.11 15.98
CA ILE A 85 1.70 3.11 17.33
C ILE A 85 2.79 2.80 18.36
N GLU A 86 3.85 2.09 17.95
CA GLU A 86 4.97 1.78 18.82
C GLU A 86 6.15 2.75 18.58
N PRO A 87 6.81 3.23 19.66
CA PRO A 87 7.88 4.22 19.55
C PRO A 87 9.14 3.69 18.85
N ASN A 88 9.35 2.37 18.83
CA ASN A 88 10.51 1.73 18.21
C ASN A 88 10.22 1.17 16.81
N GLN A 89 9.06 1.48 16.24
CA GLN A 89 8.69 0.95 14.95
C GLN A 89 9.24 1.86 13.82
N GLU A 90 10.14 1.32 12.99
CA GLU A 90 10.75 2.11 11.91
C GLU A 90 9.79 2.41 10.75
N THR A 91 8.81 1.51 10.53
CA THR A 91 7.88 1.57 9.40
C THR A 91 6.44 1.67 9.89
N ALA A 92 5.69 2.64 9.35
CA ALA A 92 4.27 2.80 9.63
C ALA A 92 3.46 1.65 9.00
N THR A 93 2.89 0.78 9.84
CA THR A 93 2.05 -0.35 9.41
C THR A 93 0.58 -0.12 9.68
N PHE A 94 0.23 0.83 10.56
CA PHE A 94 -1.16 1.06 10.93
C PHE A 94 -1.82 1.96 9.88
N ASP A 95 -2.80 1.42 9.17
CA ASP A 95 -3.52 2.15 8.13
C ASP A 95 -4.63 3.01 8.75
N LEU A 96 -4.45 4.33 8.71
CA LEU A 96 -5.41 5.28 9.26
C LEU A 96 -6.65 5.44 8.35
N VAL A 97 -6.62 4.95 7.12
CA VAL A 97 -7.72 5.11 6.15
C VAL A 97 -8.88 4.17 6.44
N ASN A 98 -8.59 2.97 6.95
CA ASN A 98 -9.62 1.98 7.32
C ASN A 98 -10.63 2.51 8.33
N ILE A 99 -10.22 3.50 9.11
CA ILE A 99 -11.01 4.19 10.13
C ILE A 99 -12.01 5.18 9.50
N VAL A 100 -11.62 5.86 8.42
CA VAL A 100 -12.40 6.97 7.84
C VAL A 100 -13.22 6.52 6.63
N GLN A 101 -12.71 5.58 5.83
CA GLN A 101 -13.36 5.09 4.61
C GLN A 101 -13.33 3.57 4.54
N PRO A 102 -14.23 2.86 5.27
CA PRO A 102 -14.27 1.40 5.28
C PRO A 102 -14.59 0.77 3.90
N GLN A 103 -15.07 1.58 2.93
CA GLN A 103 -15.39 1.15 1.57
C GLN A 103 -14.14 1.10 0.65
N ASN A 104 -13.07 1.84 0.98
CA ASN A 104 -11.83 1.90 0.21
C ASN A 104 -10.61 1.88 1.16
N PRO A 105 -10.26 0.71 1.71
CA PRO A 105 -9.12 0.58 2.59
C PRO A 105 -7.82 1.07 1.91
N GLY A 106 -7.03 1.87 2.63
CA GLY A 106 -5.73 2.36 2.19
C GLY A 106 -5.69 3.66 1.37
N TYR A 107 -6.61 3.89 0.43
CA TYR A 107 -6.54 5.05 -0.47
C TYR A 107 -7.57 6.14 -0.13
N VAL A 108 -7.09 7.37 0.06
CA VAL A 108 -7.96 8.55 0.23
C VAL A 108 -7.88 9.43 -1.01
N SER A 109 -9.02 9.61 -1.68
CA SER A 109 -9.16 10.62 -2.74
C SER A 109 -9.43 12.01 -2.15
N PHE A 110 -9.01 13.07 -2.84
CA PHE A 110 -9.23 14.45 -2.37
C PHE A 110 -10.69 14.96 -2.50
N GLY A 111 -11.65 14.11 -2.89
CA GLY A 111 -13.10 14.35 -2.78
C GLY A 111 -13.69 15.54 -3.57
N GLY A 112 -12.89 16.23 -4.39
CA GLY A 112 -13.34 17.43 -5.10
C GLY A 112 -12.41 17.90 -6.23
N GLY A 113 -11.48 17.05 -6.67
CA GLY A 113 -10.53 17.35 -7.73
C GLY A 113 -9.09 16.95 -7.39
N LEU A 114 -8.21 17.10 -8.37
CA LEU A 114 -6.78 16.86 -8.27
C LEU A 114 -6.07 17.93 -7.43
N LEU A 115 -5.11 17.54 -6.60
CA LEU A 115 -4.22 18.49 -5.94
C LEU A 115 -3.18 18.98 -6.96
N LYS A 116 -3.30 20.25 -7.39
CA LYS A 116 -2.44 20.85 -8.42
C LYS A 116 -1.17 21.46 -7.83
N PRO A 117 -0.03 21.45 -8.57
CA PRO A 117 1.23 21.97 -8.08
C PRO A 117 1.25 23.52 -7.97
N GLY A 118 1.94 24.03 -6.95
CA GLY A 118 2.49 25.39 -6.94
C GLY A 118 1.53 26.57 -6.75
N ARG A 119 0.28 26.35 -6.31
CA ARG A 119 -0.64 27.44 -5.93
C ARG A 119 -0.92 27.42 -4.43
N GLU A 120 -0.90 28.58 -3.77
CA GLU A 120 -1.27 28.72 -2.35
C GLU A 120 -2.70 28.24 -2.07
N SER A 121 -3.59 28.30 -3.06
CA SER A 121 -4.95 27.74 -2.99
C SER A 121 -5.02 26.21 -3.16
N ALA A 122 -3.88 25.52 -3.28
CA ALA A 122 -3.79 24.06 -3.40
C ALA A 122 -3.37 23.39 -2.07
N GLU A 123 -3.54 24.09 -0.94
CA GLU A 123 -3.47 23.44 0.36
C GLU A 123 -4.81 22.80 0.68
N LYS A 124 -4.78 21.50 0.97
CA LYS A 124 -5.96 20.74 1.36
C LYS A 124 -5.85 20.37 2.83
N GLU A 125 -6.72 20.95 3.63
CA GLU A 125 -6.92 20.52 5.01
C GLU A 125 -7.71 19.21 5.01
N ILE A 126 -7.20 18.26 5.79
CA ILE A 126 -7.78 16.94 5.99
C ILE A 126 -8.01 16.78 7.47
N ASN A 127 -9.26 16.48 7.81
CA ASN A 127 -9.71 16.23 9.16
C ASN A 127 -10.04 14.74 9.27
N MET A 128 -9.24 14.03 10.06
CA MET A 128 -9.34 12.59 10.27
C MET A 128 -9.68 12.30 11.74
N ALA A 129 -10.74 11.56 11.98
CA ALA A 129 -11.04 11.06 13.32
C ALA A 129 -10.03 9.95 13.67
N LEU A 130 -9.36 10.08 14.81
CA LEU A 130 -8.56 9.00 15.38
C LEU A 130 -9.51 8.00 16.04
N VAL A 131 -9.28 6.71 15.84
CA VAL A 131 -10.07 5.66 16.50
C VAL A 131 -9.24 5.07 17.63
N VAL A 132 -9.94 4.85 18.73
CA VAL A 132 -9.49 4.17 19.95
C VAL A 132 -9.17 2.71 19.62
N ASP A 133 -8.21 2.11 20.33
CA ASP A 133 -7.92 0.68 20.17
C ASP A 133 -9.18 -0.18 20.41
N GLU A 134 -9.19 -1.45 20.01
CA GLU A 134 -10.26 -2.42 20.27
C GLU A 134 -10.59 -2.55 21.78
N THR A 135 -9.67 -2.11 22.64
CA THR A 135 -9.78 -2.06 24.10
C THR A 135 -10.34 -0.74 24.65
N GLY A 136 -10.59 0.27 23.81
CA GLY A 136 -10.98 1.62 24.22
C GLY A 136 -9.85 2.45 24.82
N ALA A 137 -8.59 2.00 24.70
CA ALA A 137 -7.42 2.75 25.16
C ALA A 137 -6.95 3.76 24.11
N PRO A 138 -6.54 4.98 24.53
CA PRO A 138 -6.04 5.97 23.60
C PRO A 138 -4.73 5.49 22.95
N GLN A 139 -4.76 5.25 21.63
CA GLN A 139 -3.55 4.99 20.88
C GLN A 139 -2.76 6.28 20.71
N THR A 140 -1.47 6.20 21.05
CA THR A 140 -0.53 7.28 20.80
C THR A 140 0.13 7.03 19.45
N ILE A 141 -0.04 7.96 18.52
CA ILE A 141 0.68 7.94 17.25
C ILE A 141 2.04 8.58 17.48
N HIS A 142 3.10 7.94 17.00
CA HIS A 142 4.50 8.41 17.10
C HIS A 142 5.06 8.95 15.78
N SER A 143 4.61 8.44 14.65
CA SER A 143 4.93 9.01 13.35
C SER A 143 3.84 8.71 12.34
N ILE A 144 3.74 9.59 11.36
CA ILE A 144 2.83 9.48 10.23
C ILE A 144 3.64 9.45 8.94
N GLU A 145 3.22 8.57 8.05
CA GLU A 145 3.76 8.38 6.73
C GLU A 145 2.66 8.62 5.70
N ILE A 146 2.91 9.53 4.76
CA ILE A 146 1.97 9.89 3.69
C ILE A 146 2.62 9.59 2.35
N ILE A 147 1.95 8.78 1.54
CA ILE A 147 2.43 8.39 0.22
C ILE A 147 1.45 8.94 -0.84
N PRO A 148 1.91 9.80 -1.77
CA PRO A 148 1.06 10.31 -2.83
C PRO A 148 0.57 9.17 -3.73
N ALA A 149 -0.61 9.35 -4.31
CA ALA A 149 -1.22 8.38 -5.19
C ALA A 149 -1.84 9.04 -6.41
N LYS A 150 -1.74 8.35 -7.55
CA LYS A 150 -2.38 8.75 -8.81
C LYS A 150 -3.31 7.68 -9.34
N VAL A 151 -4.42 8.10 -9.92
CA VAL A 151 -5.32 7.20 -10.65
C VAL A 151 -4.94 7.25 -12.12
N GLN A 152 -4.62 6.09 -12.68
CA GLN A 152 -4.28 5.93 -14.08
C GLN A 152 -5.21 4.93 -14.73
N ILE A 153 -5.57 5.22 -15.98
CA ILE A 153 -6.38 4.32 -16.79
C ILE A 153 -5.42 3.42 -17.57
N ASP A 154 -5.45 2.13 -17.28
CA ASP A 154 -4.65 1.10 -17.95
C ASP A 154 -5.11 0.91 -19.41
N GLU A 155 -4.32 0.23 -20.25
CA GLU A 155 -4.62 -0.07 -21.67
C GLU A 155 -6.00 -0.73 -21.85
N LYS A 156 -6.48 -1.42 -20.82
CA LYS A 156 -7.81 -2.07 -20.76
C LYS A 156 -8.95 -1.16 -20.33
N ARG A 157 -8.72 0.16 -20.23
CA ARG A 157 -9.68 1.16 -19.70
C ARG A 157 -10.14 0.89 -18.27
N VAL A 158 -9.27 0.31 -17.45
CA VAL A 158 -9.54 0.06 -16.03
C VAL A 158 -8.78 1.10 -15.22
N GLU A 159 -9.48 1.78 -14.32
CA GLU A 159 -8.87 2.70 -13.36
C GLU A 159 -8.06 1.91 -12.34
N ARG A 160 -6.79 2.27 -12.18
CA ARG A 160 -5.87 1.69 -11.20
C ARG A 160 -5.22 2.80 -10.40
N ILE A 161 -5.09 2.58 -9.10
CA ILE A 161 -4.38 3.48 -8.20
C ILE A 161 -2.91 3.08 -8.20
N VAL A 162 -2.04 4.04 -8.46
CA VAL A 162 -0.58 3.89 -8.46
C VAL A 162 -0.02 4.64 -7.25
N SER A 163 0.74 3.95 -6.41
CA SER A 163 1.47 4.54 -5.27
C SER A 163 2.75 5.21 -5.76
N CYS A 164 2.98 6.45 -5.35
CA CYS A 164 4.16 7.24 -5.70
C CYS A 164 5.17 7.20 -4.54
N ASP A 165 5.84 6.06 -4.35
CA ASP A 165 6.71 5.81 -3.19
C ASP A 165 7.89 6.78 -3.08
N GLU A 166 8.38 7.32 -4.20
CA GLU A 166 9.46 8.32 -4.23
C GLU A 166 9.07 9.67 -3.61
N GLY A 167 7.78 9.98 -3.59
CA GLY A 167 7.24 11.22 -3.02
C GLY A 167 6.78 11.08 -1.56
N LYS A 168 7.15 9.98 -0.90
CA LYS A 168 6.77 9.67 0.49
C LYS A 168 7.27 10.73 1.46
N ILE A 169 6.39 11.14 2.36
CA ILE A 169 6.71 12.01 3.50
C ILE A 169 6.62 11.17 4.77
N LYS A 170 7.59 11.34 5.67
CA LYS A 170 7.55 10.81 7.03
C LYS A 170 7.75 11.96 8.00
N GLU A 171 6.83 12.09 8.95
CA GLU A 171 6.87 13.11 10.01
C GLU A 171 6.70 12.43 11.36
N GLU A 172 7.57 12.78 12.30
CA GLU A 172 7.52 12.30 13.68
C GLU A 172 6.61 13.23 14.48
N ILE A 173 5.52 12.68 14.99
CA ILE A 173 4.49 13.43 15.71
C ILE A 173 3.99 12.61 16.88
N THR A 174 3.80 13.23 18.02
CA THR A 174 3.28 12.55 19.22
C THR A 174 1.84 12.99 19.44
N CYS A 175 0.89 12.15 19.04
CA CYS A 175 -0.54 12.44 19.21
C CYS A 175 -1.18 11.39 20.10
N ALA A 176 -1.56 11.78 21.31
CA ALA A 176 -2.35 10.96 22.20
C ALA A 176 -3.84 11.29 21.99
N THR A 177 -4.65 10.25 21.80
CA THR A 177 -6.10 10.37 21.92
C THR A 177 -6.46 10.59 23.39
N ILE A 178 -7.52 11.36 23.68
CA ILE A 178 -7.95 11.69 25.06
C ILE A 178 -9.17 10.84 25.41
#